data_AF-A0A1R1YDP5-F1
#
_entry.id   AF-A0A1R1YDP5-F1
#
_cell.length_a   1.000
_cell.length_b   1.000
_cell.length_c   1.000
_cell.angle_alpha   90.00
_cell.angle_beta   90.00
_cell.angle_gamma   90.00
#
_symmetry.space_group_name_H-M   'P 1'
#
loop_
_entity.id
_entity.type
_entity.pdbx_description
1 polymer ?
#
loop_
_entity_poly.entity_id
_entity_poly.type
_entity_poly.pdbx_seq_one_letter_code
_entity_poly.pdbx_strand_id
1 'polypeptide(L)'
;MKLIADQLISNDSKKLWNYIKSYTGKSFQSIADGPVYDKNKNLSTEKHEKIKIWTNHFSELAKDTTGNSPSADKWENLISSDCDYYPECDSTILWSDITDALADIPNNKAP
;
A
#
# COMPACT_ATOMS: atom_id res chain seq x y z
N MET A 1 3.77 19.80 1.13
CA MET A 1 2.63 19.07 1.73
C MET A 1 1.30 19.20 0.99
N LYS A 2 0.88 20.38 0.49
CA LYS A 2 -0.44 20.57 -0.16
C LYS A 2 -0.74 19.58 -1.30
N LEU A 3 0.25 19.30 -2.16
CA LEU A 3 0.11 18.36 -3.29
C LEU A 3 -0.21 16.91 -2.86
N ILE A 4 0.34 16.44 -1.73
CA ILE A 4 0.13 15.06 -1.24
C ILE A 4 -1.26 14.95 -0.62
N ALA A 5 -1.66 15.96 0.17
CA ALA A 5 -3.00 16.05 0.73
C ALA A 5 -4.06 16.06 -0.39
N ASP A 6 -3.87 16.87 -1.43
CA ASP A 6 -4.78 16.95 -2.56
C ASP A 6 -4.88 15.61 -3.32
N GLN A 7 -3.78 14.87 -3.47
CA GLN A 7 -3.75 13.55 -4.12
C GLN A 7 -4.40 12.44 -3.28
N LEU A 8 -4.23 12.50 -1.95
CA LEU A 8 -4.94 11.62 -1.02
C LEU A 8 -6.45 11.88 -1.08
N ILE A 9 -6.85 13.15 -1.05
CA ILE A 9 -8.26 13.57 -1.09
C ILE A 9 -8.90 13.21 -2.45
N SER A 10 -8.15 13.33 -3.55
CA SER A 10 -8.65 12.99 -4.89
C SER A 10 -8.72 11.48 -5.17
N ASN A 11 -8.27 10.63 -4.23
CA ASN A 11 -8.19 9.17 -4.37
C ASN A 11 -7.44 8.70 -5.64
N ASP A 12 -6.47 9.49 -6.12
CA ASP A 12 -5.64 9.13 -7.27
C ASP A 12 -4.42 8.34 -6.80
N SER A 13 -4.68 7.09 -6.42
CA SER A 13 -3.68 6.19 -5.85
C SER A 13 -2.49 5.96 -6.79
N LYS A 14 -2.70 5.99 -8.11
CA LYS A 14 -1.62 5.83 -9.10
C LYS A 14 -0.67 7.03 -9.09
N LYS A 15 -1.21 8.24 -9.07
CA LYS A 15 -0.41 9.46 -9.06
C LYS A 15 0.35 9.62 -7.75
N LEU A 16 -0.30 9.32 -6.63
CA LEU A 16 0.32 9.27 -5.31
C LEU A 16 1.47 8.26 -5.27
N TRP A 17 1.24 7.04 -5.77
CA TRP A 17 2.27 6.00 -5.80
C TRP A 17 3.47 6.38 -6.69
N ASN A 18 3.23 7.00 -7.84
CA ASN A 18 4.30 7.50 -8.71
C ASN A 18 5.11 8.61 -8.03
N TYR A 19 4.44 9.50 -7.31
CA TYR A 19 5.10 10.54 -6.53
C TYR A 19 6.01 9.94 -5.45
N ILE A 20 5.51 9.00 -4.63
CA ILE A 20 6.29 8.32 -3.58
C ILE A 20 7.55 7.67 -4.18
N LYS A 21 7.41 6.93 -5.28
CA LYS A 21 8.55 6.29 -5.96
C LYS A 21 9.60 7.30 -6.42
N SER A 22 9.17 8.43 -6.99
CA SER A 22 10.10 9.49 -7.44
C SER A 22 10.83 10.16 -6.28
N TYR A 23 10.13 10.41 -5.18
CA TYR A 23 10.66 11.11 -4.01
C TYR A 23 11.68 10.27 -3.24
N THR A 24 11.51 8.95 -3.25
CA THR A 24 12.32 7.97 -2.49
C THR A 24 13.50 7.42 -3.30
N GLY A 25 13.76 7.96 -4.49
CA GLY A 25 14.90 7.56 -5.32
C GLY A 25 14.73 6.21 -6.01
N LYS A 26 13.50 5.69 -6.13
CA LYS A 26 13.27 4.45 -6.88
C LYS A 26 13.50 4.72 -8.37
N SER A 27 14.59 4.19 -8.92
CA SER A 27 14.75 4.10 -10.38
C SER A 27 13.63 3.22 -10.96
N PHE A 28 13.14 3.53 -12.16
CA PHE A 28 12.13 2.71 -12.85
C PHE A 28 12.67 1.33 -13.19
N GLN A 29 12.81 0.47 -12.19
CA GLN A 29 12.94 -0.96 -12.39
C GLN A 29 11.60 -1.43 -12.94
N SER A 30 11.63 -1.89 -14.20
CA SER A 30 10.56 -2.67 -14.78
C SER A 30 10.26 -3.83 -13.82
N ILE A 31 9.18 -3.71 -13.05
CA ILE A 31 8.66 -4.85 -12.33
C ILE A 31 8.12 -5.75 -13.43
N ALA A 32 8.85 -6.83 -13.71
CA ALA A 32 8.39 -7.84 -14.64
C ALA A 32 7.02 -8.31 -14.17
N ASP A 33 6.04 -8.28 -15.08
CA ASP A 33 4.66 -8.71 -14.81
C ASP A 33 4.65 -10.24 -14.66
N GLY A 34 5.03 -10.69 -13.46
CA GLY A 34 5.16 -12.09 -13.10
C GLY A 34 3.84 -12.86 -13.14
N PRO A 35 3.91 -14.19 -13.03
CA PRO A 35 2.71 -15.01 -12.97
C PRO A 35 1.97 -14.82 -11.63
N VAL A 36 0.64 -14.96 -11.65
CA VAL A 36 -0.24 -14.77 -10.47
C VAL A 36 -1.04 -16.04 -10.23
N TYR A 37 -1.28 -16.39 -8.97
CA TYR A 37 -2.14 -17.52 -8.61
C TYR A 37 -3.62 -17.11 -8.52
N ASP A 38 -4.52 -17.93 -9.06
CA ASP A 38 -5.94 -17.82 -8.77
C ASP A 38 -6.28 -18.39 -7.37
N LYS A 39 -7.54 -18.25 -6.96
CA LYS A 39 -8.06 -18.79 -5.69
C LYS A 39 -7.92 -20.31 -5.54
N ASN A 40 -7.78 -21.04 -6.64
CA ASN A 40 -7.59 -22.49 -6.68
C ASN A 40 -6.09 -22.87 -6.74
N LYS A 41 -5.19 -21.88 -6.61
CA LYS A 41 -3.73 -22.03 -6.75
C LYS A 41 -3.28 -22.46 -8.15
N ASN A 42 -4.06 -22.14 -9.19
CA ASN A 42 -3.61 -22.27 -10.57
C ASN A 42 -2.79 -21.05 -10.97
N LEU A 43 -1.67 -21.28 -11.66
CA LEU A 43 -0.79 -20.23 -12.13
C LEU A 43 -1.34 -19.61 -13.42
N SER A 44 -1.46 -18.29 -13.45
CA SER A 44 -1.87 -17.51 -14.62
C SER A 44 -0.75 -16.57 -15.07
N THR A 45 -0.43 -16.65 -16.37
CA THR A 45 0.52 -15.76 -17.05
C THR A 45 -0.19 -14.78 -17.99
N GLU A 46 -1.45 -15.04 -18.33
CA GLU A 46 -2.23 -14.24 -19.29
C GLU A 46 -2.73 -12.94 -18.64
N LYS A 47 -2.60 -11.82 -19.35
CA LYS A 47 -2.80 -10.49 -18.80
C LYS A 47 -4.25 -10.24 -18.36
N HIS A 48 -5.23 -10.63 -19.16
CA HIS A 48 -6.65 -10.44 -18.83
C HIS A 48 -7.10 -11.30 -17.65
N GLU A 49 -6.63 -12.53 -17.56
CA GLU A 49 -6.87 -13.42 -16.42
C GLU A 49 -6.23 -12.88 -15.15
N LYS A 50 -5.00 -12.37 -15.22
CA LYS A 50 -4.36 -11.68 -14.08
C LYS A 50 -5.19 -10.50 -13.59
N ILE A 51 -5.74 -9.68 -14.50
CA ILE A 51 -6.63 -8.56 -14.13
C ILE A 51 -7.89 -9.05 -13.43
N LYS A 52 -8.50 -10.15 -13.89
CA LYS A 52 -9.69 -10.74 -13.23
C LYS A 52 -9.35 -11.24 -11.83
N ILE A 53 -8.23 -11.94 -11.67
CA ILE A 53 -7.75 -12.44 -10.39
C ILE A 53 -7.56 -11.28 -9.41
N TRP A 54 -6.86 -10.22 -9.83
CA TRP A 54 -6.67 -9.03 -9.00
C TRP A 54 -7.99 -8.33 -8.65
N THR A 55 -8.88 -8.17 -9.63
CA THR A 55 -10.19 -7.54 -9.41
C THR A 55 -11.00 -8.29 -8.35
N ASN A 56 -11.01 -9.63 -8.41
CA ASN A 56 -11.69 -10.45 -7.42
C ASN A 56 -11.04 -10.32 -6.04
N HIS A 57 -9.71 -10.44 -5.97
CA HIS A 57 -8.97 -10.35 -4.71
C HIS A 57 -9.22 -9.01 -3.99
N PHE A 58 -9.12 -7.89 -4.70
CA PHE A 58 -9.39 -6.57 -4.12
C PHE A 58 -10.87 -6.34 -3.81
N SER A 59 -11.78 -6.94 -4.58
CA SER A 59 -13.22 -6.91 -4.26
C SER A 59 -13.53 -7.65 -2.96
N GLU A 60 -12.88 -8.78 -2.70
CA GLU A 60 -13.00 -9.53 -1.44
C GLU A 60 -12.37 -8.75 -0.28
N LEU A 61 -11.19 -8.16 -0.47
CA LEU A 61 -10.57 -7.28 0.53
C LEU A 61 -11.45 -6.08 0.89
N ALA A 62 -12.11 -5.46 -0.08
CA ALA A 62 -13.01 -4.34 0.18
C ALA A 62 -14.27 -4.73 0.98
N LYS A 63 -14.65 -6.01 0.96
CA LYS A 63 -15.77 -6.56 1.75
C LYS A 63 -15.31 -7.09 3.11
N ASP A 64 -14.00 -7.27 3.30
CA ASP A 64 -13.45 -7.73 4.56
C ASP A 64 -13.56 -6.61 5.59
N THR A 65 -14.50 -6.77 6.52
CA THR A 65 -14.67 -5.88 7.68
C THR A 65 -13.88 -6.38 8.90
N THR A 66 -13.15 -7.49 8.74
CA THR A 66 -12.41 -8.16 9.81
C THR A 66 -11.00 -7.59 9.88
N GLY A 67 -10.49 -7.36 11.09
CA GLY A 67 -9.07 -7.04 11.31
C GLY A 67 -8.72 -5.57 11.15
N ASN A 68 -9.30 -4.80 10.22
CA ASN A 68 -9.02 -3.35 10.06
C ASN A 68 -10.29 -2.54 9.76
N SER A 69 -11.25 -2.60 10.67
CA SER A 69 -12.41 -1.71 10.68
C SER A 69 -11.97 -0.23 10.57
N PRO A 70 -12.60 0.58 9.70
CA PRO A 70 -12.39 2.03 9.65
C PRO A 70 -13.00 2.78 10.86
N SER A 71 -13.44 2.06 11.90
CA SER A 71 -13.93 2.65 13.14
C SER A 71 -12.87 3.53 13.79
N ALA A 72 -13.19 4.81 13.99
CA ALA A 72 -12.33 5.77 14.69
C ALA A 72 -11.88 5.22 16.05
N ASP A 73 -12.77 4.59 16.81
CA ASP A 73 -12.51 4.00 18.13
C ASP A 73 -11.33 3.01 18.15
N LYS A 74 -11.12 2.26 17.05
CA LYS A 74 -10.00 1.32 16.94
C LYS A 74 -8.67 2.07 16.81
N TRP A 75 -8.66 3.14 16.03
CA TRP A 75 -7.45 3.90 15.71
C TRP A 75 -7.12 4.95 16.78
N GLU A 76 -8.13 5.51 17.44
CA GLU A 76 -7.97 6.54 18.48
C GLU A 76 -7.14 6.04 19.68
N ASN A 77 -7.30 4.76 20.07
CA ASN A 77 -6.50 4.16 21.14
C ASN A 77 -5.04 3.84 20.74
N LEU A 78 -4.74 3.80 19.43
CA LEU A 78 -3.41 3.49 18.89
C LEU A 78 -2.59 4.75 18.56
N ILE A 79 -3.28 5.86 18.27
CA ILE A 79 -2.65 7.15 18.01
C ILE A 79 -2.48 7.85 19.36
N SER A 80 -1.27 7.85 19.91
CA SER A 80 -0.96 8.61 21.12
C SER A 80 -1.24 10.09 20.86
N SER A 81 -2.11 10.71 21.67
CA SER A 81 -2.54 12.11 21.54
C SER A 81 -1.44 13.13 21.81
N ASP A 82 -0.29 12.70 22.34
CA ASP A 82 0.66 13.59 23.03
C ASP A 82 1.89 13.95 22.19
N CYS A 83 1.87 13.69 20.88
CA CYS A 83 2.98 14.05 19.99
C CYS A 83 2.58 15.17 19.03
N ASP A 84 2.96 16.40 19.36
CA ASP A 84 2.75 17.57 18.50
C ASP A 84 3.61 17.51 17.22
N TYR A 85 4.68 16.70 17.22
CA TYR A 85 5.64 16.66 16.12
C TYR A 85 6.56 15.43 16.16
N TYR A 86 6.65 14.72 15.03
CA TYR A 86 7.55 13.58 14.84
C TYR A 86 8.81 14.02 14.08
N PRO A 87 9.98 14.16 14.72
CA PRO A 87 11.22 14.60 14.05
C PRO A 87 11.68 13.63 12.95
N GLU A 88 11.23 12.37 12.99
CA GLU A 88 11.47 11.38 11.95
C GLU A 88 10.85 11.81 10.61
N CYS A 89 9.82 12.68 10.61
CA CYS A 89 9.23 13.22 9.39
C CYS A 89 10.17 14.15 8.60
N ASP A 90 11.20 14.70 9.25
CA ASP A 90 12.22 15.50 8.58
C ASP A 90 13.33 14.63 7.96
N SER A 91 13.36 13.34 8.29
CA SER A 91 14.33 12.40 7.73
C SER A 91 13.96 12.06 6.29
N THR A 92 14.98 11.96 5.43
CA THR A 92 14.77 11.52 4.05
C THR A 92 14.47 10.02 4.04
N ILE A 93 13.30 9.64 3.52
CA ILE A 93 12.91 8.25 3.33
C ILE A 93 13.53 7.71 2.04
N LEU A 94 14.28 6.62 2.13
CA LEU A 94 14.84 5.92 0.98
C LEU A 94 13.90 4.80 0.51
N TRP A 95 14.07 4.39 -0.75
CA TRP A 95 13.31 3.25 -1.28
C TRP A 95 13.60 1.94 -0.52
N SER A 96 14.82 1.76 0.00
CA SER A 96 15.20 0.61 0.85
C SER A 96 14.33 0.55 2.11
N ASP A 97 14.14 1.68 2.78
CA ASP A 97 13.37 1.76 4.03
C ASP A 97 11.91 1.32 3.79
N ILE A 98 11.35 1.68 2.64
CA ILE A 98 10.01 1.25 2.22
C ILE A 98 9.98 -0.25 1.93
N THR A 99 10.95 -0.78 1.19
CA THR A 99 10.96 -2.21 0.85
C THR A 99 11.18 -3.11 2.06
N ASP A 100 12.03 -2.68 2.99
CA ASP A 100 12.34 -3.42 4.21
C ASP A 100 11.12 -3.44 5.13
N ALA A 101 10.49 -2.27 5.34
CA ALA A 101 9.24 -2.18 6.10
C ALA A 101 8.11 -3.03 5.48
N LEU A 102 8.01 -3.09 4.15
CA LEU A 102 7.01 -3.94 3.48
C LEU A 102 7.33 -5.44 3.61
N ALA A 103 8.61 -5.82 3.61
CA ALA A 103 9.04 -7.21 3.75
C ALA A 103 8.79 -7.75 5.16
N ASP A 104 8.92 -6.89 6.17
CA ASP A 104 8.71 -7.24 7.58
C ASP A 104 7.24 -7.42 7.97
N ILE A 105 6.31 -7.11 7.07
CA ILE A 105 4.87 -7.31 7.31
C ILE A 105 4.50 -8.79 7.04
N PRO A 106 4.12 -9.57 8.07
CA PRO A 106 3.73 -10.97 7.86
C PRO A 106 2.49 -11.05 6.95
N ASN A 107 2.58 -11.86 5.88
CA ASN A 107 1.51 -12.08 4.90
C ASN A 107 1.03 -10.84 4.11
N ASN A 108 1.84 -9.80 3.93
CA ASN A 108 1.40 -8.53 3.31
C ASN A 108 0.16 -7.90 4.01
N LYS A 109 -0.07 -8.25 5.28
CA LYS A 109 -1.14 -7.69 6.10
C LYS A 109 -0.52 -6.98 7.29
N ALA A 110 -0.79 -5.69 7.42
CA ALA A 110 -0.42 -4.95 8.63
C ALA A 110 -0.97 -5.67 9.87
N PRO A 111 -0.25 -5.65 11.01
CA PRO A 111 -0.70 -6.24 12.28
C PRO A 111 -2.13 -5.85 12.69
#